data_AF-A0A2R6FZF1-F1
#
_entry.id   AF-A0A2R6FZF1-F1
#
_cell.length_a   1.000
_cell.length_b   1.000
_cell.length_c   1.000
_cell.angle_alpha   90.00
_cell.angle_beta   90.00
_cell.angle_gamma   90.00
#
_symmetry.space_group_name_H-M   'P 1'
#
loop_
_entity.id
_entity.type
_entity.pdbx_description
1 polymer ?
#
loop_
_entity_poly.entity_id
_entity_poly.type
_entity_poly.pdbx_seq_one_letter_code
_entity_poly.pdbx_strand_id
1 'polypeptide(L)'
;MSPAPGEFYTEERWQNWIERVQAEDLDPENEDSARLLLNLQDDAAIAIVRVISAYEDGELGEQEAREELGSIQEIVLGDADVEDEEKAMLLDGVQTSLVCVFYAADEYVAEGPAEGASVEEYVTAARDAETEEDVEAALGYCAQAGTLLLDDGEMDMSVAENLEYGLVAEWVNGLDSLQSATRDPEVIEEDDAEE
;
A
#
# COMPACT_ATOMS: atom_id res chain seq x y z
N MET A 1 8.28 -15.70 21.13
CA MET A 1 8.64 -16.53 19.96
C MET A 1 8.55 -15.55 18.82
N SER A 2 9.62 -15.32 18.06
CA SER A 2 9.48 -14.50 16.84
C SER A 2 8.53 -15.22 15.88
N PRO A 3 7.70 -14.48 15.15
CA PRO A 3 6.85 -15.05 14.11
C PRO A 3 7.71 -15.72 13.02
N ALA A 4 7.10 -16.66 12.30
CA ALA A 4 7.78 -17.28 11.16
C ALA A 4 7.69 -16.37 9.93
N PRO A 5 8.70 -16.37 9.02
CA PRO A 5 8.62 -15.66 7.75
C PRO A 5 7.32 -15.99 7.00
N GLY A 6 6.54 -14.96 6.66
CA GLY A 6 5.24 -15.11 5.99
C GLY A 6 4.06 -15.34 6.95
N GLU A 7 4.21 -15.01 8.24
CA GLU A 7 3.12 -15.06 9.22
C GLU A 7 2.10 -13.94 9.02
N PHE A 8 2.51 -12.81 8.44
CA PHE A 8 1.66 -11.63 8.26
C PHE A 8 0.88 -11.63 6.94
N TYR A 9 1.47 -12.17 5.87
CA TYR A 9 0.85 -12.29 4.56
C TYR A 9 1.40 -13.50 3.82
N THR A 10 0.55 -14.16 3.03
CA THR A 10 0.92 -15.40 2.33
C THR A 10 0.65 -15.30 0.84
N GLU A 11 1.42 -16.05 0.06
CA GLU A 11 1.20 -16.18 -1.38
C GLU A 11 -0.21 -16.72 -1.68
N GLU A 12 -0.71 -17.67 -0.88
CA GLU A 12 -2.08 -18.20 -1.03
C GLU A 12 -3.14 -17.11 -0.90
N ARG A 13 -3.01 -16.21 0.10
CA ARG A 13 -3.95 -15.09 0.28
C ARG A 13 -3.95 -14.13 -0.91
N TRP A 14 -2.76 -13.77 -1.41
CA TRP A 14 -2.65 -12.94 -2.59
C TRP A 14 -3.25 -13.62 -3.82
N GLN A 15 -2.93 -14.90 -4.05
CA GLN A 15 -3.44 -15.66 -5.18
C GLN A 15 -4.97 -15.79 -5.15
N ASN A 16 -5.62 -15.93 -3.98
CA ASN A 16 -7.07 -15.90 -3.89
C ASN A 16 -7.66 -14.60 -4.46
N TRP A 17 -7.07 -13.45 -4.12
CA TRP A 17 -7.50 -12.17 -4.70
C TRP A 17 -7.26 -12.10 -6.20
N ILE A 18 -6.11 -12.58 -6.68
CA ILE A 18 -5.81 -12.64 -8.11
C ILE A 18 -6.82 -13.52 -8.86
N GLU A 19 -7.17 -14.68 -8.31
CA GLU A 19 -8.20 -15.56 -8.88
C GLU A 19 -9.56 -14.86 -8.99
N ARG A 20 -9.94 -14.04 -8.00
CA ARG A 20 -11.17 -13.23 -8.05
C ARG A 20 -11.10 -12.15 -9.12
N VAL A 21 -10.01 -11.39 -9.19
CA VAL A 21 -9.75 -10.41 -10.26
C VAL A 21 -9.88 -11.09 -11.63
N GLN A 22 -9.34 -12.30 -11.79
CA GLN A 22 -9.45 -13.07 -13.03
C GLN A 22 -10.87 -13.59 -13.32
N ALA A 23 -11.65 -13.93 -12.30
CA ALA A 23 -13.00 -14.46 -12.45
C ALA A 23 -14.06 -13.38 -12.74
N GLU A 24 -13.91 -12.18 -12.16
CA GLU A 24 -14.91 -11.11 -12.27
C GLU A 24 -14.77 -10.29 -13.56
N ASP A 25 -15.86 -9.76 -14.10
CA ASP A 25 -15.80 -8.85 -15.25
C ASP A 25 -15.53 -7.43 -14.73
N LEU A 26 -14.26 -7.01 -14.79
CA LEU A 26 -13.82 -5.74 -14.20
C LEU A 26 -14.09 -4.58 -15.14
N ASP A 27 -14.85 -3.61 -14.66
CA ASP A 27 -15.12 -2.36 -15.35
C ASP A 27 -14.71 -1.19 -14.43
N PRO A 28 -13.76 -0.33 -14.82
CA PRO A 28 -13.34 0.83 -14.02
C PRO A 28 -14.48 1.81 -13.71
N GLU A 29 -15.55 1.79 -14.50
CA GLU A 29 -16.75 2.62 -14.27
C GLU A 29 -17.74 1.96 -13.29
N ASN A 30 -17.49 0.72 -12.86
CA ASN A 30 -18.33 -0.06 -11.97
C ASN A 30 -17.86 0.01 -10.51
N GLU A 31 -18.78 0.34 -9.59
CA GLU A 31 -18.51 0.47 -8.16
C GLU A 31 -18.04 -0.84 -7.51
N ASP A 32 -18.59 -1.99 -7.92
CA ASP A 32 -18.24 -3.29 -7.37
C ASP A 32 -16.82 -3.70 -7.79
N SER A 33 -16.45 -3.45 -9.06
CA SER A 33 -15.08 -3.67 -9.55
C SER A 33 -14.07 -2.77 -8.84
N ALA A 34 -14.40 -1.49 -8.64
CA ALA A 34 -13.55 -0.57 -7.90
C ALA A 34 -13.39 -1.02 -6.44
N ARG A 35 -14.47 -1.49 -5.79
CA ARG A 35 -14.42 -2.03 -4.43
C ARG A 35 -13.53 -3.27 -4.34
N LEU A 36 -13.58 -4.18 -5.31
CA LEU A 36 -12.72 -5.36 -5.32
C LEU A 36 -11.23 -4.97 -5.32
N LEU A 37 -10.84 -4.04 -6.19
CA LEU A 37 -9.45 -3.58 -6.30
C LEU A 37 -9.00 -2.83 -5.04
N LEU A 38 -9.87 -2.00 -4.45
CA LEU A 38 -9.60 -1.32 -3.19
C LEU A 38 -9.46 -2.32 -2.03
N ASN A 39 -10.34 -3.32 -1.94
CA ASN A 39 -10.25 -4.37 -0.92
C ASN A 39 -8.92 -5.14 -1.02
N LEU A 40 -8.46 -5.45 -2.25
CA LEU A 40 -7.15 -6.06 -2.48
C LEU A 40 -6.01 -5.16 -1.97
N GLN A 41 -6.04 -3.88 -2.32
CA GLN A 41 -5.06 -2.89 -1.89
C GLN A 41 -5.03 -2.73 -0.36
N ASP A 42 -6.19 -2.56 0.25
CA ASP A 42 -6.35 -2.38 1.69
C ASP A 42 -5.89 -3.63 2.45
N ASP A 43 -6.15 -4.83 1.93
CA ASP A 43 -5.70 -6.08 2.56
C ASP A 43 -4.17 -6.16 2.67
N ALA A 44 -3.45 -5.75 1.61
CA ALA A 44 -1.99 -5.64 1.64
C ALA A 44 -1.52 -4.55 2.61
N ALA A 45 -2.18 -3.38 2.63
CA ALA A 45 -1.86 -2.30 3.55
C ALA A 45 -2.06 -2.72 5.03
N ILE A 46 -3.12 -3.47 5.34
CA ILE A 46 -3.37 -4.04 6.67
C ILE A 46 -2.25 -4.99 7.07
N ALA A 47 -1.78 -5.85 6.15
CA ALA A 47 -0.66 -6.74 6.44
C ALA A 47 0.61 -5.96 6.82
N ILE A 48 0.91 -4.87 6.09
CA ILE A 48 2.03 -3.97 6.38
C ILE A 48 1.86 -3.33 7.77
N VAL A 49 0.70 -2.76 8.06
CA VAL A 49 0.41 -2.13 9.37
C VAL A 49 0.58 -3.13 10.51
N ARG A 50 0.15 -4.39 10.33
CA ARG A 50 0.32 -5.42 11.36
C ARG A 50 1.79 -5.75 11.64
N VAL A 51 2.66 -5.70 10.63
CA VAL A 51 4.12 -5.81 10.83
C VAL A 51 4.64 -4.61 11.61
N ILE A 52 4.21 -3.40 11.26
CA ILE A 52 4.60 -2.18 11.98
C ILE A 52 4.15 -2.22 13.44
N SER A 53 2.91 -2.58 13.74
CA SER A 53 2.42 -2.70 15.11
C SER A 53 3.22 -3.75 15.91
N ALA A 54 3.54 -4.90 15.31
CA ALA A 54 4.37 -5.91 15.96
C ALA A 54 5.81 -5.42 16.23
N TYR A 55 6.35 -4.56 15.37
CA TYR A 55 7.63 -3.88 15.59
C TYR A 55 7.55 -2.85 16.73
N GLU A 56 6.53 -2.00 16.74
CA GLU A 56 6.30 -0.99 17.78
C GLU A 56 6.09 -1.61 19.17
N ASP A 57 5.36 -2.72 19.22
CA ASP A 57 5.13 -3.50 20.45
C ASP A 57 6.39 -4.28 20.90
N GLY A 58 7.46 -4.28 20.09
CA GLY A 58 8.71 -4.98 20.35
C GLY A 58 8.62 -6.50 20.24
N GLU A 59 7.59 -7.01 19.55
CA GLU A 59 7.45 -8.43 19.19
C GLU A 59 8.40 -8.81 18.05
N LEU A 60 8.68 -7.85 17.17
CA LEU A 60 9.68 -7.93 16.10
C LEU A 60 10.84 -6.98 16.39
N GLY A 61 12.08 -7.42 16.12
CA GLY A 61 13.20 -6.51 15.94
C GLY A 61 13.21 -5.86 14.55
N GLU A 62 14.01 -4.80 14.38
CA GLU A 62 14.18 -4.07 13.10
C GLU A 62 14.44 -5.01 11.92
N GLN A 63 15.40 -5.94 12.06
CA GLN A 63 15.75 -6.89 11.00
C GLN A 63 14.60 -7.86 10.68
N GLU A 64 13.88 -8.34 11.70
CA GLU A 64 12.77 -9.28 11.50
C GLU A 64 11.60 -8.56 10.81
N ALA A 65 11.26 -7.34 11.25
CA ALA A 65 10.21 -6.53 10.62
C ALA A 65 10.52 -6.26 9.14
N ARG A 66 11.76 -5.91 8.81
CA ARG A 66 12.17 -5.70 7.40
C ARG A 66 12.16 -6.98 6.57
N GLU A 67 12.49 -8.13 7.16
CA GLU A 67 12.37 -9.43 6.49
C GLU A 67 10.91 -9.80 6.19
N GLU A 68 9.99 -9.52 7.12
CA GLU A 68 8.55 -9.71 6.89
C GLU A 68 8.05 -8.74 5.81
N LEU A 69 8.36 -7.44 5.91
CA LEU A 69 7.97 -6.45 4.89
C LEU A 69 8.48 -6.83 3.49
N GLY A 70 9.74 -7.28 3.38
CA GLY A 70 10.31 -7.74 2.11
C GLY A 70 9.62 -8.99 1.56
N SER A 71 9.17 -9.90 2.44
CA SER A 71 8.42 -11.09 2.04
C SER A 71 7.03 -10.72 1.51
N ILE A 72 6.33 -9.80 2.18
CA ILE A 72 5.04 -9.28 1.70
C ILE A 72 5.23 -8.56 0.36
N GLN A 73 6.27 -7.74 0.23
CA GLN A 73 6.59 -7.01 -0.99
C GLN A 73 6.86 -7.95 -2.17
N GLU A 74 7.61 -9.04 -1.97
CA GLU A 74 7.87 -10.04 -3.02
C GLU A 74 6.58 -10.70 -3.50
N ILE A 75 5.64 -11.00 -2.59
CA ILE A 75 4.33 -11.57 -2.93
C ILE A 75 3.49 -10.57 -3.72
N VAL A 76 3.33 -9.36 -3.18
CA VAL A 76 2.39 -8.35 -3.68
C VAL A 76 2.86 -7.72 -4.99
N LEU A 77 4.16 -7.40 -5.11
CA LEU A 77 4.74 -6.80 -6.30
C LEU A 77 5.32 -7.84 -7.28
N GLY A 78 5.14 -9.12 -6.97
CA GLY A 78 5.47 -10.22 -7.86
C GLY A 78 4.59 -10.26 -9.11
N ASP A 79 5.02 -11.04 -10.10
CA ASP A 79 4.20 -11.30 -11.29
C ASP A 79 2.99 -12.16 -10.89
N ALA A 80 1.78 -11.70 -11.25
CA ALA A 80 0.52 -12.31 -10.87
C ALA A 80 -0.07 -13.23 -11.94
N ASP A 81 0.63 -13.48 -13.06
CA ASP A 81 0.19 -14.38 -14.15
C ASP A 81 -1.26 -14.09 -14.63
N VAL A 82 -1.65 -12.81 -14.73
CA VAL A 82 -2.96 -12.39 -15.25
C VAL A 82 -2.91 -12.36 -16.79
N GLU A 83 -3.63 -13.28 -17.44
CA GLU A 83 -3.61 -13.41 -18.91
C GLU A 83 -4.34 -12.26 -19.64
N ASP A 84 -5.32 -11.64 -18.98
CA ASP A 84 -6.10 -10.54 -19.55
C ASP A 84 -5.37 -9.20 -19.37
N GLU A 85 -5.04 -8.55 -20.49
CA GLU A 85 -4.25 -7.30 -20.50
C GLU A 85 -4.94 -6.15 -19.76
N GLU A 86 -6.27 -6.05 -19.82
CA GLU A 86 -7.02 -4.99 -19.14
C GLU A 86 -6.98 -5.19 -17.63
N LYS A 87 -7.21 -6.42 -17.18
CA LYS A 87 -7.11 -6.77 -15.75
C LYS A 87 -5.69 -6.66 -15.22
N ALA A 88 -4.69 -7.02 -16.04
CA ALA A 88 -3.29 -6.86 -15.69
C ALA A 88 -2.93 -5.38 -15.50
N MET A 89 -3.45 -4.48 -16.33
CA MET A 89 -3.26 -3.03 -16.14
C MET A 89 -3.92 -2.51 -14.86
N LEU A 90 -5.11 -3.01 -14.50
CA LEU A 90 -5.78 -2.63 -13.25
C LEU A 90 -5.00 -3.11 -12.02
N LEU A 91 -4.48 -4.34 -12.08
CA LEU A 91 -3.64 -4.89 -11.02
C LEU A 91 -2.31 -4.13 -10.91
N ASP A 92 -1.69 -3.77 -12.03
CA ASP A 92 -0.46 -2.96 -12.06
C ASP A 92 -0.67 -1.59 -11.38
N GLY A 93 -1.86 -0.99 -11.54
CA GLY A 93 -2.26 0.21 -10.78
C GLY A 93 -2.24 -0.01 -9.27
N VAL A 94 -2.89 -1.08 -8.80
CA VAL A 94 -2.89 -1.47 -7.36
C VAL A 94 -1.48 -1.77 -6.85
N GLN A 95 -0.65 -2.46 -7.64
CA GLN A 95 0.73 -2.74 -7.24
C GLN A 95 1.55 -1.43 -7.20
N THR A 96 1.35 -0.54 -8.17
CA THR A 96 2.02 0.76 -8.24
C THR A 96 1.68 1.64 -7.04
N SER A 97 0.40 1.70 -6.64
CA SER A 97 -0.03 2.47 -5.46
C SER A 97 0.66 1.98 -4.17
N LEU A 98 0.84 0.67 -4.03
CA LEU A 98 1.48 0.05 -2.86
C LEU A 98 3.01 0.22 -2.80
N VAL A 99 3.66 0.61 -3.90
CA VAL A 99 5.12 0.84 -3.90
C VAL A 99 5.50 1.85 -2.81
N CYS A 100 4.87 3.02 -2.76
CA CYS A 100 5.21 4.02 -1.75
C CYS A 100 4.94 3.55 -0.32
N VAL A 101 3.94 2.69 -0.12
CA VAL A 101 3.56 2.13 1.19
C VAL A 101 4.66 1.21 1.72
N PHE A 102 5.23 0.35 0.87
CA PHE A 102 6.39 -0.47 1.26
C PHE A 102 7.63 0.38 1.59
N TYR A 103 7.90 1.41 0.79
CA TYR A 103 9.02 2.31 1.06
C TYR A 103 8.81 3.07 2.38
N ALA A 104 7.59 3.54 2.66
CA ALA A 104 7.25 4.19 3.92
C ALA A 104 7.44 3.26 5.13
N ALA A 105 6.99 2.01 5.03
CA ALA A 105 7.13 1.03 6.10
C ALA A 105 8.59 0.66 6.38
N ASP A 106 9.39 0.44 5.32
CA ASP A 106 10.82 0.14 5.46
C ASP A 106 11.60 1.34 6.05
N GLU A 107 11.31 2.56 5.58
CA GLU A 107 11.88 3.80 6.12
C GLU A 107 11.49 4.01 7.58
N TYR A 108 10.21 3.80 7.94
CA TYR A 108 9.72 3.93 9.32
C TYR A 108 10.44 2.97 10.27
N VAL A 109 10.63 1.71 9.87
CA VAL A 109 11.36 0.74 10.69
C VAL A 109 12.84 1.13 10.83
N ALA A 110 13.45 1.66 9.77
CA ALA A 110 14.87 2.00 9.74
C ALA A 110 15.23 3.30 10.48
N GLU A 111 14.43 4.34 10.27
CA GLU A 111 14.76 5.72 10.65
C GLU A 111 13.68 6.37 11.55
N GLY A 112 12.51 5.75 11.68
CA GLY A 112 11.35 6.31 12.36
C GLY A 112 10.54 7.26 11.46
N PRO A 113 9.57 8.00 12.03
CA PRO A 113 8.79 8.97 11.28
C PRO A 113 9.66 10.12 10.76
N ALA A 114 9.38 10.56 9.54
CA ALA A 114 10.07 11.68 8.93
C ALA A 114 9.89 12.96 9.76
N GLU A 115 10.94 13.79 9.82
CA GLU A 115 10.91 15.09 10.49
C GLU A 115 10.98 16.24 9.47
N GLY A 116 10.23 17.32 9.75
CA GLY A 116 10.46 18.62 9.13
C GLY A 116 9.36 19.14 8.21
N ALA A 117 8.34 18.34 7.92
CA ALA A 117 7.15 18.77 7.18
C ALA A 117 5.91 17.95 7.59
N SER A 118 4.71 18.42 7.25
CA SER A 118 3.47 17.66 7.37
C SER A 118 3.29 16.67 6.21
N VAL A 119 2.32 15.75 6.35
CA VAL A 119 1.92 14.82 5.29
C VAL A 119 1.60 15.56 3.99
N GLU A 120 0.81 16.63 4.05
CA GLU A 120 0.41 17.42 2.88
C GLU A 120 1.58 18.19 2.25
N GLU A 121 2.51 18.67 3.08
CA GLU A 121 3.71 19.34 2.60
C GLU A 121 4.61 18.36 1.83
N TYR A 122 4.75 17.12 2.30
CA TYR A 122 5.47 16.06 1.58
C TYR A 122 4.75 15.64 0.29
N VAL A 123 3.43 15.45 0.30
CA VAL A 123 2.67 15.13 -0.92
C VAL A 123 2.79 16.27 -1.95
N THR A 124 2.78 17.53 -1.50
CA THR A 124 3.01 18.69 -2.38
C THR A 124 4.41 18.66 -2.98
N ALA A 125 5.44 18.34 -2.18
CA ALA A 125 6.81 18.21 -2.66
C ALA A 125 6.95 17.04 -3.65
N ALA A 126 6.24 15.93 -3.44
CA ALA A 126 6.19 14.80 -4.36
C ALA A 126 5.63 15.20 -5.73
N ARG A 127 4.50 15.92 -5.74
CA ARG A 127 3.91 16.47 -6.98
C ARG A 127 4.87 17.39 -7.72
N ASP A 128 5.55 18.28 -7.00
CA ASP A 128 6.50 19.20 -7.62
C ASP A 128 7.69 18.43 -8.23
N ALA A 129 8.20 17.40 -7.54
CA ALA A 129 9.24 16.51 -8.07
C ALA A 129 8.77 15.71 -9.29
N GLU A 130 7.54 15.19 -9.29
CA GLU A 130 6.95 14.51 -10.44
C GLU A 130 6.85 15.44 -11.66
N THR A 131 6.46 16.70 -11.46
CA THR A 131 6.41 17.72 -12.52
C THR A 131 7.81 18.00 -13.09
N GLU A 132 8.85 17.86 -12.27
CA GLU A 132 10.25 17.97 -12.66
C GLU A 132 10.83 16.66 -13.23
N GLU A 133 10.00 15.63 -13.43
CA GLU A 133 10.36 14.28 -13.89
C GLU A 133 11.37 13.55 -12.95
N ASP A 134 11.44 13.97 -11.68
CA ASP A 134 12.27 13.35 -10.64
C ASP A 134 11.44 12.32 -9.84
N VAL A 135 11.29 11.14 -10.45
CA VAL A 135 10.48 10.04 -9.89
C VAL A 135 11.05 9.53 -8.56
N GLU A 136 12.38 9.52 -8.40
CA GLU A 136 13.03 9.04 -7.17
C GLU A 136 12.74 9.99 -6.01
N ALA A 137 12.86 11.31 -6.24
CA ALA A 137 12.49 12.30 -5.24
C ALA A 137 10.99 12.27 -4.94
N ALA A 138 10.13 12.12 -5.95
CA ALA A 138 8.69 12.02 -5.76
C ALA A 138 8.30 10.83 -4.87
N LEU A 139 8.87 9.65 -5.15
CA LEU A 139 8.66 8.45 -4.33
C LEU A 139 9.16 8.65 -2.90
N GLY A 140 10.35 9.24 -2.74
CA GLY A 140 10.91 9.52 -1.41
C GLY A 140 10.02 10.45 -0.58
N TYR A 141 9.46 11.50 -1.18
CA TYR A 141 8.51 12.37 -0.47
C TYR A 141 7.20 11.64 -0.13
N CYS A 142 6.67 10.79 -1.01
CA CYS A 142 5.51 9.95 -0.68
C CYS A 142 5.82 8.95 0.46
N ALA A 143 7.00 8.35 0.47
CA ALA A 143 7.44 7.46 1.54
C ALA A 143 7.51 8.20 2.89
N GLN A 144 8.10 9.40 2.91
CA GLN A 144 8.13 10.28 4.09
C GLN A 144 6.73 10.64 4.59
N ALA A 145 5.80 10.96 3.69
CA ALA A 145 4.40 11.16 4.03
C ALA A 145 3.80 9.92 4.69
N GLY A 146 4.06 8.73 4.15
CA GLY A 146 3.59 7.46 4.73
C GLY A 146 4.19 7.15 6.10
N THR A 147 5.46 7.49 6.36
CA THR A 147 6.07 7.28 7.69
C THR A 147 5.35 8.08 8.78
N LEU A 148 4.82 9.26 8.44
CA LEU A 148 4.00 10.05 9.36
C LEU A 148 2.63 9.40 9.61
N LEU A 149 2.01 8.81 8.58
CA LEU A 149 0.73 8.10 8.74
C LEU A 149 0.85 6.86 9.64
N LEU A 150 2.03 6.24 9.68
CA LEU A 150 2.34 5.17 10.63
C LEU A 150 2.53 5.69 12.06
N ASP A 151 2.83 6.99 12.26
CA ASP A 151 3.03 7.65 13.56
C ASP A 151 1.84 8.55 13.93
N ASP A 152 0.61 8.05 13.79
CA ASP A 152 -0.63 8.77 14.11
C ASP A 152 -0.86 10.08 13.29
N GLY A 153 -0.09 10.30 12.23
CA GLY A 153 -0.32 11.38 11.27
C GLY A 153 -1.61 11.19 10.50
N GLU A 154 -2.17 12.29 9.98
CA GLU A 154 -3.38 12.26 9.18
C GLU A 154 -3.17 12.98 7.85
N MET A 155 -3.80 12.45 6.80
CA MET A 155 -3.90 13.03 5.47
C MET A 155 -5.35 13.42 5.19
N ASP A 156 -5.57 14.69 4.87
CA ASP A 156 -6.84 15.14 4.29
C ASP A 156 -6.83 14.88 2.77
N MET A 157 -7.81 14.11 2.29
CA MET A 157 -7.92 13.72 0.88
C MET A 157 -8.17 14.88 -0.09
N SER A 158 -8.45 16.09 0.39
CA SER A 158 -8.42 17.29 -0.45
C SER A 158 -7.03 17.56 -1.07
N VAL A 159 -5.96 16.95 -0.54
CA VAL A 159 -4.64 16.99 -1.18
C VAL A 159 -4.66 16.34 -2.57
N ALA A 160 -5.43 15.27 -2.74
CA ALA A 160 -5.55 14.54 -4.01
C ALA A 160 -6.27 15.37 -5.09
N GLU A 161 -7.15 16.30 -4.72
CA GLU A 161 -7.85 17.18 -5.67
C GLU A 161 -6.89 18.10 -6.44
N ASN A 162 -5.68 18.31 -5.93
CA ASN A 162 -4.66 19.17 -6.52
C ASN A 162 -3.58 18.40 -7.29
N LEU A 163 -3.74 17.09 -7.44
CA LEU A 163 -2.83 16.22 -8.18
C LEU A 163 -3.32 16.05 -9.62
N GLU A 164 -2.36 16.06 -10.55
CA GLU A 164 -2.63 15.61 -11.91
C GLU A 164 -2.59 14.07 -11.94
N TYR A 165 -3.18 13.47 -12.98
CA TYR A 165 -3.06 12.02 -13.17
C TYR A 165 -1.59 11.65 -13.38
N GLY A 166 -1.06 10.78 -12.52
CA GLY A 166 0.36 10.46 -12.44
C GLY A 166 0.67 9.47 -11.32
N LEU A 167 1.95 9.16 -11.14
CA LEU A 167 2.44 8.25 -10.11
C LEU A 167 2.14 8.77 -8.71
N VAL A 168 2.26 10.09 -8.48
CA VAL A 168 1.97 10.67 -7.16
C VAL A 168 0.49 10.51 -6.80
N ALA A 169 -0.42 10.59 -7.77
CA ALA A 169 -1.84 10.33 -7.53
C ALA A 169 -2.11 8.87 -7.14
N GLU A 170 -1.48 7.91 -7.83
CA GLU A 170 -1.56 6.48 -7.49
C GLU A 170 -0.97 6.20 -6.09
N TRP A 171 0.19 6.77 -5.79
CA TRP A 171 0.82 6.62 -4.47
C TRP A 171 0.00 7.24 -3.35
N VAL A 172 -0.63 8.41 -3.57
CA VAL A 172 -1.53 9.00 -2.57
C VAL A 172 -2.77 8.13 -2.34
N ASN A 173 -3.27 7.43 -3.36
CA ASN A 173 -4.31 6.43 -3.17
C ASN A 173 -3.84 5.26 -2.27
N GLY A 174 -2.61 4.77 -2.48
CA GLY A 174 -2.00 3.77 -1.59
C GLY A 174 -1.80 4.27 -0.15
N LEU A 175 -1.42 5.55 0.03
CA LEU A 175 -1.30 6.17 1.36
C LEU A 175 -2.65 6.33 2.07
N ASP A 176 -3.75 6.50 1.34
CA ASP A 176 -5.10 6.53 1.93
C ASP A 176 -5.51 5.14 2.47
N SER A 177 -5.17 4.07 1.75
CA SER A 177 -5.30 2.70 2.24
C SER A 177 -4.45 2.45 3.48
N LEU A 178 -3.21 2.94 3.51
CA LEU A 178 -2.34 2.88 4.69
C LEU A 178 -2.97 3.60 5.89
N GLN A 179 -3.47 4.82 5.70
CA GLN A 179 -4.16 5.58 6.74
C GLN A 179 -5.44 4.86 7.24
N SER A 180 -6.17 4.22 6.35
CA SER A 180 -7.37 3.47 6.73
C SER A 180 -7.00 2.24 7.57
N ALA A 181 -5.96 1.52 7.16
CA ALA A 181 -5.45 0.35 7.86
C ALA A 181 -4.88 0.66 9.25
N THR A 182 -4.23 1.81 9.45
CA THR A 182 -3.73 2.23 10.77
C THR A 182 -4.87 2.58 11.74
N ARG A 183 -5.99 3.09 11.24
CA ARG A 183 -7.17 3.43 12.06
C ARG A 183 -7.98 2.21 12.46
N ASP A 184 -8.15 1.25 11.55
CA ASP A 184 -8.96 0.05 11.79
C ASP A 184 -8.39 -1.16 11.02
N PRO A 185 -7.40 -1.87 11.60
CA PRO A 185 -6.79 -3.04 10.96
C PRO A 185 -7.70 -4.27 11.10
N GLU A 186 -8.89 -4.22 10.52
CA GLU A 186 -9.77 -5.38 10.39
C GLU A 186 -9.40 -6.17 9.13
N VAL A 187 -9.26 -7.49 9.28
CA VAL A 187 -9.01 -8.39 8.15
C VAL A 187 -10.16 -8.26 7.17
N ILE A 188 -9.83 -7.92 5.92
CA ILE A 188 -10.83 -7.86 4.85
C ILE A 188 -11.20 -9.28 4.50
N GLU A 189 -12.48 -9.60 4.70
CA GLU A 189 -13.05 -10.84 4.22
C GLU A 189 -13.11 -10.76 2.69
N GLU A 190 -12.64 -11.82 2.05
CA GLU A 190 -12.89 -12.01 0.64
C GLU A 190 -14.42 -12.16 0.53
N ASP A 191 -15.16 -11.07 0.23
CA ASP A 191 -16.64 -11.10 0.11
C ASP A 191 -17.04 -12.37 -0.64
N ASP A 192 -17.62 -13.34 0.08
CA ASP A 192 -18.15 -14.57 -0.49
C ASP A 192 -19.18 -14.09 -1.52
N ALA A 193 -18.89 -14.29 -2.80
CA ALA A 193 -19.91 -14.19 -3.82
C ALA A 193 -21.04 -15.13 -3.39
N GLU A 194 -22.11 -14.58 -2.80
CA GLU A 194 -23.26 -15.34 -2.35
C GLU A 194 -23.75 -16.23 -3.52
N GLU A 195 -23.78 -17.54 -3.27
CA GLU A 195 -24.19 -18.69 -4.12
C GLU A 195 -24.92 -18.43 -5.46
#